data_AF-X1AW68-F1
#
_entry.id   AF-X1AW68-F1
#
_cell.length_a   1.000
_cell.length_b   1.000
_cell.length_c   1.000
_cell.angle_alpha   90.00
_cell.angle_beta   90.00
_cell.angle_gamma   90.00
#
_symmetry.space_group_name_H-M   'P 1'
#
loop_
_entity.id
_entity.type
_entity.pdbx_description
1 polymer ?
#
loop_
_entity_poly.entity_id
_entity_poly.type
_entity_poly.pdbx_seq_one_letter_code
_entity_poly.pdbx_strand_id
1 'polypeptide(L)' 'MTFDLEQIEEAMADYCGFCTECGAQRSCCEPDARNYPCEECGANAVFGAEELVIMGLVS' A
#
# COMPACT_ATOMS: atom_id res chain seq x y z
N MET A 1 7.62 -6.12 -6.33
CA MET A 1 7.26 -4.72 -6.63
C MET A 1 7.77 -3.88 -5.49
N THR A 2 8.36 -2.73 -5.77
CA THR A 2 8.78 -1.74 -4.75
C THR A 2 8.16 -0.40 -5.12
N PHE A 3 7.95 0.45 -4.13
CA PHE A 3 7.39 1.79 -4.27
C PHE A 3 8.46 2.80 -3.90
N ASP A 4 8.58 3.88 -4.67
CA ASP A 4 9.59 4.88 -4.37
C ASP A 4 9.16 5.71 -3.13
N LEU A 5 10.15 6.27 -2.43
CA LEU A 5 9.92 6.98 -1.17
C LEU A 5 8.85 8.08 -1.27
N GLU A 6 8.82 8.84 -2.37
CA GLU A 6 7.83 9.89 -2.61
C GLU A 6 6.39 9.32 -2.64
N GLN A 7 6.19 8.16 -3.27
CA GLN A 7 4.88 7.50 -3.32
C GLN A 7 4.42 7.04 -1.93
N ILE A 8 5.35 6.61 -1.08
CA ILE A 8 5.07 6.18 0.29
C ILE A 8 4.69 7.39 1.16
N GLU A 9 5.41 8.50 1.02
CA GLU A 9 5.10 9.74 1.75
C GLU A 9 3.72 10.28 1.38
N GLU A 10 3.38 10.33 0.08
CA GLU A 10 2.05 10.72 -0.39
C GLU A 10 0.96 9.77 0.13
N ALA A 11 1.18 8.45 0.02
CA ALA A 11 0.19 7.47 0.47
C ALA A 11 -0.07 7.54 1.98
N MET A 12 0.97 7.83 2.77
CA MET A 12 0.84 8.05 4.22
C MET A 12 0.02 9.30 4.53
N ALA A 13 0.21 10.39 3.78
CA ALA A 13 -0.54 11.64 3.97
C ALA A 13 -2.02 11.51 3.54
N ASP A 14 -2.27 10.79 2.45
CA ASP A 14 -3.58 10.68 1.81
C ASP A 14 -4.41 9.49 2.31
N TYR A 15 -3.93 8.74 3.31
CA TYR A 15 -4.57 7.50 3.78
C TYR A 15 -4.84 6.54 2.62
N CYS A 16 -3.78 6.27 1.85
CA CYS A 16 -3.77 5.32 0.75
C CYS A 16 -2.84 4.14 1.05
N GLY A 17 -3.13 3.01 0.39
CA GLY A 17 -2.31 1.81 0.43
C GLY A 17 -2.19 1.20 -0.96
N PHE A 18 -1.32 0.21 -1.07
CA PHE A 18 -1.05 -0.44 -2.35
C PHE A 18 -1.18 -1.95 -2.25
N CYS A 19 -1.70 -2.57 -3.31
CA CYS A 19 -1.73 -4.00 -3.45
C CYS A 19 -0.33 -4.55 -3.77
N THR A 20 0.19 -5.46 -2.95
CA THR A 20 1.52 -6.05 -3.18
C THR A 20 1.55 -7.10 -4.29
N GLU A 21 0.39 -7.58 -4.73
CA GLU A 21 0.26 -8.57 -5.82
C GLU A 21 0.13 -7.91 -7.19
N CYS A 22 -0.69 -6.85 -7.31
CA CYS A 22 -0.97 -6.21 -8.60
C CYS A 22 -0.54 -4.74 -8.71
N GLY A 23 -0.13 -4.11 -7.61
CA GLY A 23 0.33 -2.71 -7.59
C GLY A 23 -0.79 -1.66 -7.53
N ALA A 24 -2.06 -2.06 -7.56
CA ALA A 24 -3.20 -1.15 -7.52
C ALA A 24 -3.21 -0.33 -6.22
N GLN A 25 -3.48 0.97 -6.33
CA GLN A 25 -3.68 1.85 -5.19
C GLN A 25 -5.11 1.72 -4.66
N ARG A 26 -5.27 1.85 -3.35
CA ARG A 26 -6.56 1.91 -2.67
C ARG A 26 -6.60 3.13 -1.75
N SER A 27 -7.67 3.90 -1.85
CA SER A 27 -7.98 4.99 -0.90
C SER A 27 -8.65 4.45 0.37
N CYS A 28 -8.74 5.29 1.41
CA CYS A 28 -9.29 4.92 2.71
C CYS A 28 -8.57 3.69 3.30
N CYS A 29 -7.25 3.74 3.30
CA CYS A 29 -6.37 2.72 3.81
C CYS A 29 -5.43 3.38 4.83
N GLU A 30 -5.56 3.01 6.11
CA GLU A 30 -4.68 3.51 7.16
C GLU A 30 -3.21 3.15 6.87
N PRO A 31 -2.23 3.96 7.32
CA PRO A 31 -0.82 3.69 7.06
C PRO A 31 -0.33 2.34 7.60
N ASP A 32 -0.93 1.83 8.67
CA ASP A 32 -0.64 0.55 9.31
C ASP A 32 -1.57 -0.59 8.86
N ALA A 33 -2.46 -0.33 7.88
CA ALA A 33 -3.43 -1.32 7.41
C ALA A 33 -2.75 -2.52 6.74
N ARG A 34 -3.35 -3.72 6.92
CA ARG A 34 -2.81 -4.97 6.40
C ARG A 34 -3.90 -5.85 5.80
N ASN A 35 -3.59 -6.51 4.69
CA ASN A 35 -4.46 -7.47 4.00
C ASN A 35 -5.85 -6.93 3.67
N TYR A 36 -5.92 -5.64 3.35
CA TYR A 36 -7.14 -5.03 2.85
C TYR A 36 -7.49 -5.63 1.48
N PRO A 37 -8.79 -5.82 1.15
CA PRO A 37 -9.18 -6.31 -0.17
C PRO A 37 -8.77 -5.30 -1.24
N CYS A 38 -8.16 -5.81 -2.31
CA CYS A 38 -7.88 -5.08 -3.53
C CYS A 38 -9.11 -5.10 -4.42
N GLU A 39 -9.57 -3.93 -4.86
CA GLU A 39 -10.74 -3.78 -5.72
C GLU A 39 -10.45 -4.17 -7.19
N GLU A 40 -9.18 -4.25 -7.59
CA GLU A 40 -8.78 -4.60 -8.96
C GLU A 40 -8.55 -6.10 -9.15
N CYS A 41 -7.75 -6.74 -8.30
CA CYS A 41 -7.41 -8.17 -8.44
C CYS A 41 -8.18 -9.11 -7.49
N GLY A 42 -8.90 -8.56 -6.51
CA GLY A 42 -9.65 -9.34 -5.51
C GLY A 42 -8.80 -9.99 -4.41
N ALA A 43 -7.48 -9.84 -4.43
CA ALA A 43 -6.61 -10.36 -3.37
C ALA A 43 -6.72 -9.52 -2.09
N ASN A 44 -6.60 -10.17 -0.93
CA ASN A 44 -6.47 -9.48 0.37
C ASN A 44 -5.01 -9.09 0.61
N ALA A 45 -4.49 -8.24 -0.27
CA ALA A 45 -3.06 -7.92 -0.34
C ALA A 45 -2.79 -6.41 -0.43
N VAL A 46 -3.74 -5.56 -0.02
CA VAL A 46 -3.49 -4.12 0.14
C VAL A 46 -2.88 -3.87 1.52
N PHE A 47 -1.79 -3.10 1.54
CA PHE A 47 -1.09 -2.69 2.74
C PHE A 47 -0.90 -1.17 2.76
N GLY A 48 -0.97 -0.59 3.95
CA GLY A 48 -0.71 0.83 4.17
C GLY A 48 0.76 1.18 4.03
N ALA A 49 1.04 2.47 3.87
CA ALA A 49 2.38 3.00 3.63
C ALA A 49 3.43 2.59 4.68
N GLU A 50 3.11 2.60 5.98
CA GLU A 50 4.06 2.20 7.04
C GLU A 50 4.40 0.71 6.96
N GLU A 51 3.39 -0.13 6.67
CA GLU A 51 3.62 -1.57 6.53
C GLU A 51 4.48 -1.88 5.30
N LEU A 52 4.31 -1.16 4.18
CA LEU A 52 5.15 -1.32 3.00
C LEU A 52 6.64 -1.01 3.30
N VAL A 53 6.90 0.00 4.14
CA VAL A 53 8.25 0.30 4.66
C VAL A 53 8.77 -0.84 5.52
N ILE A 54 7.97 -1.34 6.47
CA ILE A 54 8.34 -2.46 7.37
C ILE A 54 8.65 -3.73 6.58
N MET A 55 7.89 -4.00 5.52
CA MET A 55 8.09 -5.14 4.63
C MET A 55 9.32 -4.99 3.71
N GLY A 56 9.95 -3.81 3.67
CA GLY A 56 11.09 -3.54 2.79
C GLY A 56 10.71 -3.40 1.32
N LEU A 57 9.47 -2.99 1.03
CA LEU A 57 8.96 -2.81 -0.33
C LEU A 57 9.14 -1.37 -0.83
N VAL A 58 10.21 -0.70 -0.40
CA VAL A 58 10.53 0.69 -0.74
C VAL A 58 11.87 0.75 -1.46
N SER A 59 11.95 1.55 -2.54
CA SER A 59 13.17 1.77 -3.34
C SER A 59 13.67 3.21 -3.33
#